data_AF-A0A8J8FYQ9-F1
#
_entry.id   AF-A0A8J8FYQ9-F1
#
_cell.length_a   1.000
_cell.length_b   1.000
_cell.length_c   1.000
_cell.angle_alpha   90.00
_cell.angle_beta   90.00
_cell.angle_gamma   90.00
#
_symmetry.space_group_name_H-M   'P 1'
#
loop_
_entity.id
_entity.type
_entity.pdbx_description
1 polymer ?
#
loop_
_entity_poly.entity_id
_entity_poly.type
_entity_poly.pdbx_seq_one_letter_code
_entity_poly.pdbx_strand_id
1 'polypeptide(L)'
;MKCEHPDCGAEADILFYCRYCGGSFCVNHRDSNMHKCSPQQKSEQTTGTSPEEAVKQFVYRAAQAAQQAQAQQQPTPVTFASEEEQKKYIEQRLVKSSGLFSLGSELVDIIFGFALIVLVFGFFQYFYREDNKWWGFLLSAVLVGTAFLPHELAHKIVAMMRGQFARYILWVRGMMFTLLTLIIGIGLIVPGFVAIVPMSKQMDKRDIGLVSLAGPATNAVIGLVSIIFGFLTHYGVIPLAGLAASPNIFILIAQFNALIALFNCLPVWQLDGAKILKWNKIIYFVLVAINVAIAIPTFILNPGFLNVT
;
A
#
# COMPACT_ATOMS: atom_id res chain seq x y z
N MET A 1 58.28 -0.76 11.70
CA MET A 1 58.45 -2.17 12.18
C MET A 1 59.75 -2.72 11.58
N LYS A 2 60.44 -3.67 12.23
CA LYS A 2 61.76 -4.16 11.77
C LYS A 2 61.63 -5.42 10.93
N CYS A 3 62.44 -5.50 9.87
CA CYS A 3 62.61 -6.71 9.07
C CYS A 3 63.17 -7.86 9.93
N GLU A 4 62.64 -9.07 9.79
CA GLU A 4 63.06 -10.25 10.55
C GLU A 4 64.26 -11.00 9.91
N HIS A 5 64.85 -10.47 8.84
CA HIS A 5 66.05 -11.06 8.25
C HIS A 5 67.27 -10.82 9.16
N PRO A 6 68.06 -11.85 9.53
CA PRO A 6 69.16 -11.73 10.51
C PRO A 6 70.18 -10.64 10.17
N ASP A 7 70.46 -10.48 8.88
CA ASP A 7 71.43 -9.51 8.36
C ASP A 7 70.79 -8.18 7.94
N CYS A 8 69.50 -7.95 8.23
CA CYS A 8 68.77 -6.74 7.86
C CYS A 8 68.24 -6.00 9.09
N GLY A 9 68.82 -4.81 9.36
CA GLY A 9 68.34 -3.91 10.43
C GLY A 9 67.33 -2.86 9.96
N ALA A 10 66.76 -2.99 8.76
CA ALA A 10 65.92 -1.94 8.17
C ALA A 10 64.57 -1.83 8.87
N GLU A 11 64.21 -0.60 9.26
CA GLU A 11 62.87 -0.23 9.68
C GLU A 11 62.06 0.23 8.47
N ALA A 12 60.86 -0.34 8.32
CA ALA A 12 59.93 0.04 7.26
C ALA A 12 58.54 0.29 7.86
N ASP A 13 57.81 1.22 7.24
CA ASP A 13 56.42 1.53 7.58
C ASP A 13 55.49 0.36 7.23
N ILE A 14 55.83 -0.40 6.19
CA ILE A 14 55.08 -1.56 5.72
C ILE A 14 56.02 -2.76 5.62
N LEU A 15 55.66 -3.85 6.30
CA LEU A 15 56.33 -5.15 6.18
C LEU A 15 55.48 -6.12 5.35
N PHE A 16 56.15 -6.98 4.61
CA PHE A 16 55.56 -8.01 3.76
C PHE A 16 55.66 -9.36 4.48
N TYR A 17 54.51 -10.03 4.60
CA TYR A 17 54.40 -11.30 5.28
C TYR A 17 54.69 -12.47 4.34
N CYS A 18 55.62 -13.36 4.72
CA CYS A 18 55.90 -14.57 3.96
C CYS A 18 54.94 -15.70 4.37
N ARG A 19 54.07 -16.13 3.44
CA ARG A 19 53.09 -17.21 3.64
C ARG A 19 53.67 -18.59 3.95
N TYR A 20 54.99 -18.80 3.75
CA TYR A 20 55.63 -20.11 3.87
C TYR A 20 56.32 -20.29 5.23
N CYS A 21 57.11 -19.31 5.68
CA CYS A 21 57.76 -19.35 6.99
C CYS A 21 57.02 -18.55 8.07
N GLY A 22 56.09 -17.68 7.69
CA GLY A 22 55.33 -16.83 8.59
C GLY A 22 56.07 -15.58 9.10
N GLY A 23 57.24 -15.27 8.55
CA GLY A 23 58.04 -14.09 8.95
C GLY A 23 57.67 -12.81 8.21
N SER A 24 58.07 -11.66 8.78
CA SER A 24 57.79 -10.31 8.26
C SER A 24 59.04 -9.61 7.74
N PHE A 25 59.06 -9.24 6.45
CA PHE A 25 60.25 -8.76 5.76
C PHE A 25 60.05 -7.42 5.04
N CYS A 26 61.11 -6.63 4.85
CA CYS A 26 61.06 -5.39 4.08
C CYS A 26 61.03 -5.66 2.55
N VAL A 27 60.89 -4.61 1.73
CA VAL A 27 60.73 -4.76 0.27
C VAL A 27 61.88 -5.52 -0.40
N ASN A 28 63.10 -5.42 0.14
CA ASN A 28 64.30 -6.07 -0.39
C ASN A 28 64.40 -7.56 -0.01
N HIS A 29 63.70 -7.98 1.04
CA HIS A 29 63.74 -9.35 1.56
C HIS A 29 62.38 -10.07 1.48
N ARG A 30 61.41 -9.47 0.77
CA ARG A 30 60.05 -10.03 0.62
C ARG A 30 60.05 -11.37 -0.13
N ASP A 31 61.01 -11.58 -1.02
CA ASP A 31 61.10 -12.79 -1.84
C ASP A 31 61.73 -13.96 -1.05
N SER A 32 61.18 -15.16 -1.22
CA SER A 32 61.58 -16.38 -0.48
C SER A 32 63.06 -16.71 -0.58
N ASN A 33 63.68 -16.41 -1.74
CA ASN A 33 65.10 -16.65 -1.97
C ASN A 33 65.98 -15.62 -1.25
N MET A 34 65.49 -14.39 -1.10
CA MET A 34 66.25 -13.28 -0.50
C MET A 34 66.31 -13.39 1.02
N HIS A 35 65.33 -14.02 1.67
CA HIS A 35 65.34 -14.28 3.11
C HIS A 35 65.62 -15.72 3.51
N LYS A 36 66.08 -16.56 2.57
CA LYS A 36 66.39 -17.98 2.79
C LYS A 36 65.25 -18.70 3.52
N CYS A 37 64.06 -18.63 2.95
CA CYS A 37 62.82 -19.12 3.54
C CYS A 37 62.93 -20.61 3.95
N SER A 38 62.60 -20.91 5.21
CA SER A 38 62.42 -22.27 5.73
C SER A 38 60.93 -22.50 6.03
N PRO A 39 60.18 -23.16 5.13
CA PRO A 39 58.75 -23.38 5.31
C PRO A 39 58.49 -24.26 6.53
N GLN A 40 57.61 -23.81 7.43
CA GLN A 40 57.12 -24.69 8.49
C GLN A 40 56.14 -25.68 7.86
N GLN A 41 56.46 -26.98 7.91
CA GLN A 41 55.56 -28.04 7.45
C GLN A 41 54.31 -28.09 8.36
N LYS A 42 53.31 -27.26 8.05
CA LYS A 42 51.92 -27.55 8.41
C LYS A 42 51.26 -28.17 7.19
N SER A 43 51.38 -29.49 7.11
CA SER A 43 50.59 -30.33 6.23
C SER A 43 49.16 -30.40 6.77
N GLU A 44 48.22 -29.74 6.10
CA GLU A 44 46.83 -30.20 6.06
C GLU A 44 46.21 -29.77 4.73
N GLN A 45 45.67 -30.76 4.04
CA GLN A 45 45.31 -30.76 2.64
C GLN A 45 44.27 -29.68 2.31
N THR A 46 44.60 -28.79 1.37
CA THR A 46 43.60 -28.13 0.52
C THR A 46 43.46 -28.93 -0.76
N THR A 47 42.66 -29.99 -0.72
CA THR A 47 42.01 -30.48 -1.94
C THR A 47 41.13 -29.35 -2.46
N GLY A 48 41.39 -28.94 -3.71
CA GLY A 48 40.69 -27.82 -4.35
C GLY A 48 39.19 -27.98 -4.23
N THR A 49 38.55 -27.05 -3.51
CA THR A 49 37.12 -26.82 -3.65
C THR A 49 36.88 -26.39 -5.08
N SER A 50 35.96 -27.08 -5.76
CA SER A 50 35.54 -26.64 -7.09
C SER A 50 35.07 -25.17 -7.01
N PRO A 51 35.20 -24.37 -8.09
CA PRO A 51 34.64 -23.03 -8.13
C PRO A 51 33.18 -22.99 -7.68
N GLU A 52 32.43 -24.08 -7.94
CA GLU A 52 31.06 -24.26 -7.51
C GLU A 52 30.90 -24.36 -5.98
N GLU A 53 31.79 -25.07 -5.29
CA GLU A 53 31.79 -25.17 -3.82
C GLU A 53 32.22 -23.87 -3.14
N ALA A 54 33.18 -23.14 -3.72
CA ALA A 54 33.56 -21.82 -3.25
C ALA A 54 32.39 -20.82 -3.38
N VAL A 55 31.65 -20.88 -4.49
CA VAL A 55 30.43 -20.07 -4.71
C VAL A 55 29.32 -20.46 -3.73
N LYS A 56 29.05 -21.77 -3.55
CA LYS A 56 28.06 -22.25 -2.55
C LYS A 56 28.39 -21.76 -1.15
N GLN A 57 29.66 -21.81 -0.76
CA GLN A 57 30.11 -21.37 0.55
C GLN A 57 30.00 -19.86 0.73
N PHE A 58 30.28 -19.07 -0.32
CA PHE A 58 30.07 -17.62 -0.32
C PHE A 58 28.59 -17.26 -0.20
N VAL A 59 27.71 -17.89 -1.01
CA VAL A 59 26.26 -17.67 -0.98
C VAL A 59 25.70 -18.01 0.40
N TYR A 60 26.14 -19.11 1.00
CA TYR A 60 25.74 -19.51 2.35
C TYR A 60 26.13 -18.46 3.41
N ARG A 61 27.38 -17.98 3.39
CA ARG A 61 27.85 -16.94 4.31
C ARG A 61 27.12 -15.61 4.11
N ALA A 62 26.87 -15.22 2.86
CA ALA A 62 26.10 -14.03 2.54
C ALA A 62 24.65 -14.12 3.03
N ALA A 63 24.01 -15.29 2.87
CA ALA A 63 22.67 -15.55 3.39
C ALA A 63 22.62 -15.48 4.92
N GLN A 64 23.61 -16.03 5.62
CA GLN A 64 23.71 -15.94 7.07
C GLN A 64 23.96 -14.51 7.55
N ALA A 65 24.86 -13.76 6.90
CA ALA A 65 25.11 -12.36 7.22
C ALA A 65 23.86 -11.50 6.99
N ALA A 66 23.10 -11.77 5.92
CA ALA A 66 21.83 -11.11 5.65
C ALA A 66 20.77 -11.45 6.71
N GLN A 67 20.67 -12.71 7.14
CA GLN A 67 19.77 -13.11 8.23
C GLN A 67 20.15 -12.46 9.57
N GLN A 68 21.44 -12.35 9.88
CA GLN A 68 21.92 -11.69 11.10
C GLN A 68 21.67 -10.18 11.06
N ALA A 69 21.91 -9.53 9.92
CA ALA A 69 21.59 -8.11 9.74
C ALA A 69 20.08 -7.84 9.86
N GLN A 70 19.23 -8.74 9.35
CA GLN A 70 17.77 -8.67 9.53
C GLN A 70 17.34 -8.93 10.98
N ALA A 71 18.00 -9.85 11.70
CA ALA A 71 17.73 -10.13 13.10
C ALA A 71 18.10 -8.96 14.02
N GLN A 72 19.19 -8.24 13.72
CA GLN A 72 19.59 -7.03 14.44
C GLN A 72 18.68 -5.82 14.17
N GLN A 73 17.89 -5.86 13.08
CA GLN A 73 16.89 -4.84 12.77
C GLN A 73 15.53 -5.10 13.42
N GLN A 74 15.37 -6.17 14.22
CA GLN A 74 14.12 -6.38 14.94
C GLN A 74 13.94 -5.25 15.96
N PRO A 75 12.92 -4.39 15.79
CA PRO A 75 12.69 -3.29 16.71
C PRO A 75 12.43 -3.87 18.10
N THR A 76 13.06 -3.28 19.12
CA THR A 76 12.81 -3.64 20.52
C THR A 76 11.31 -3.62 20.81
N PRO A 77 10.77 -4.63 21.52
CA PRO A 77 9.37 -4.65 21.88
C PRO A 77 9.04 -3.43 22.75
N VAL A 78 8.31 -2.48 22.18
CA VAL A 78 7.89 -1.26 22.88
C VAL A 78 6.69 -1.62 23.77
N THR A 79 6.86 -1.49 25.07
CA THR A 79 5.77 -1.62 26.05
C THR A 79 5.18 -0.24 26.33
N PHE A 80 3.85 -0.12 26.24
CA PHE A 80 3.14 1.13 26.49
C PHE A 80 2.45 1.09 27.85
N ALA A 81 2.42 2.21 28.59
CA ALA A 81 1.76 2.25 29.89
C ALA A 81 0.23 2.38 29.78
N SER A 82 -0.27 2.90 28.66
CA SER A 82 -1.70 3.00 28.35
C SER A 82 -2.00 2.78 26.87
N GLU A 83 -3.26 2.44 26.55
CA GLU A 83 -3.73 2.40 25.16
C GLU A 83 -3.59 3.76 24.47
N GLU A 84 -3.75 4.86 25.20
CA GLU A 84 -3.65 6.21 24.65
C GLU A 84 -2.22 6.53 24.19
N GLU A 85 -1.22 6.15 24.98
CA GLU A 85 0.19 6.26 24.60
C GLU A 85 0.50 5.41 23.37
N GLN A 86 -0.02 4.18 23.32
CA GLN A 86 0.14 3.30 22.15
C GLN A 86 -0.47 3.93 20.90
N LYS A 87 -1.69 4.48 20.98
CA LYS A 87 -2.36 5.14 19.86
C LYS A 87 -1.57 6.36 19.38
N LYS A 88 -1.09 7.20 20.30
CA LYS A 88 -0.27 8.38 19.99
C LYS A 88 1.05 7.99 19.33
N TYR A 89 1.68 6.90 19.79
CA TYR A 89 2.88 6.37 19.17
C TYR A 89 2.64 5.88 17.74
N ILE A 90 1.57 5.10 17.53
CA ILE A 90 1.18 4.61 16.20
C ILE A 90 0.90 5.79 15.26
N GLU A 91 0.17 6.79 15.74
CA GLU A 91 -0.15 7.99 14.98
C GLU A 91 1.13 8.72 14.52
N GLN A 92 2.08 8.94 15.43
CA GLN A 92 3.36 9.58 15.09
C GLN A 92 4.17 8.76 14.07
N ARG A 93 4.15 7.43 14.18
CA ARG A 93 4.81 6.52 13.23
C ARG A 93 4.18 6.61 11.84
N LEU A 94 2.85 6.65 11.75
CA LEU A 94 2.13 6.77 10.48
C LEU A 94 2.45 8.10 9.79
N VAL A 95 2.40 9.21 10.53
CA VAL A 95 2.66 10.56 9.99
C VAL A 95 4.12 10.73 9.55
N LYS A 96 5.07 10.07 10.23
CA LYS A 96 6.50 10.12 9.87
C LYS A 96 6.90 9.11 8.77
N SER A 97 5.99 8.24 8.34
CA SER A 97 6.30 7.18 7.38
C SER A 97 6.57 7.75 5.99
N SER A 98 7.69 7.37 5.37
CA SER A 98 8.01 7.78 4.00
C SER A 98 7.03 7.14 3.01
N GLY A 99 6.20 7.98 2.38
CA GLY A 99 5.20 7.56 1.39
C GLY A 99 3.75 7.68 1.86
N LEU A 100 3.53 7.85 3.16
CA LEU A 100 2.26 8.34 3.69
C LEU A 100 2.31 9.86 3.79
N PHE A 101 1.16 10.51 3.63
CA PHE A 101 1.04 11.94 3.74
C PHE A 101 -0.11 12.28 4.69
N SER A 102 0.13 13.25 5.56
CA SER A 102 -0.89 13.79 6.45
C SER A 102 -0.69 15.29 6.60
N LEU A 103 -1.80 16.03 6.55
CA LEU A 103 -1.90 17.47 6.72
C LEU A 103 -2.13 17.86 8.20
N GLY A 104 -2.10 16.89 9.11
CA GLY A 104 -2.25 17.10 10.55
C GLY A 104 -3.32 16.19 11.14
N SER A 105 -4.59 16.58 11.02
CA SER A 105 -5.72 15.80 11.51
C SER A 105 -6.29 14.90 10.42
N GLU A 106 -6.82 13.75 10.84
CA GLU A 106 -7.49 12.81 9.95
C GLU A 106 -8.65 13.44 9.17
N LEU A 107 -9.40 14.35 9.81
CA LEU A 107 -10.48 15.07 9.14
C LEU A 107 -9.96 15.88 7.95
N VAL A 108 -8.81 16.56 8.11
CA VAL A 108 -8.19 17.32 7.02
C VAL A 108 -7.71 16.37 5.93
N ASP A 109 -7.14 15.22 6.30
CA ASP A 109 -6.69 14.21 5.33
C ASP A 109 -7.87 13.67 4.49
N ILE A 110 -9.00 13.36 5.13
CA ILE A 110 -10.24 12.92 4.46
C ILE A 110 -10.80 14.02 3.56
N ILE A 111 -10.92 15.25 4.06
CA ILE A 111 -11.43 16.38 3.28
C ILE A 111 -10.55 16.65 2.06
N PHE A 112 -9.23 16.57 2.23
CA PHE A 112 -8.30 16.77 1.12
C PHE A 112 -8.42 15.65 0.08
N GLY A 113 -8.48 14.39 0.51
CA GLY A 113 -8.70 13.25 -0.38
C GLY A 113 -10.03 13.38 -1.14
N PHE A 114 -11.11 13.71 -0.43
CA PHE A 114 -12.42 13.98 -1.01
C PHE A 114 -12.37 15.12 -2.03
N ALA A 115 -11.80 16.26 -1.67
CA ALA A 115 -11.66 17.42 -2.55
C ALA A 115 -10.84 17.08 -3.80
N LEU A 116 -9.76 16.31 -3.67
CA LEU A 116 -8.96 15.87 -4.81
C LEU A 116 -9.79 15.05 -5.79
N ILE A 117 -10.58 14.08 -5.31
CA ILE A 117 -11.44 13.27 -6.17
C ILE A 117 -12.53 14.12 -6.84
N VAL A 118 -13.15 15.04 -6.08
CA VAL A 118 -14.17 15.96 -6.60
C VAL A 118 -13.59 16.88 -7.67
N LEU A 119 -12.36 17.37 -7.49
CA LEU A 119 -11.67 18.17 -8.50
C LEU A 119 -11.40 17.34 -9.76
N VAL A 120 -10.92 16.11 -9.61
CA VAL A 120 -10.66 15.19 -10.72
C VAL A 120 -11.91 14.97 -11.57
N PHE A 121 -13.03 14.54 -10.96
CA PHE A 121 -14.27 14.32 -11.70
C PHE A 121 -14.92 15.63 -12.17
N GLY A 122 -14.84 16.69 -11.37
CA GLY A 122 -15.39 17.99 -11.69
C GLY A 122 -14.72 18.58 -12.93
N PHE A 123 -13.40 18.54 -13.03
CA PHE A 123 -12.67 18.97 -14.22
C PHE A 123 -12.93 18.07 -15.42
N PHE A 124 -13.00 16.75 -15.22
CA PHE A 124 -13.38 15.84 -16.28
C PHE A 124 -14.74 16.23 -16.87
N GLN A 125 -15.76 16.38 -16.03
CA GLN A 125 -17.09 16.84 -16.46
C GLN A 125 -17.05 18.26 -17.07
N TYR A 126 -16.24 19.17 -16.54
CA TYR A 126 -16.11 20.55 -17.05
C TYR A 126 -15.59 20.60 -18.50
N PHE A 127 -14.64 19.72 -18.86
CA PHE A 127 -14.06 19.70 -20.21
C PHE A 127 -14.90 18.92 -21.22
N TYR A 128 -15.60 17.87 -20.79
CA TYR A 128 -16.37 17.01 -21.69
C TYR A 128 -17.85 17.37 -21.83
N ARG A 129 -18.40 18.20 -20.93
CA ARG A 129 -19.81 18.59 -20.97
C ARG A 129 -19.99 19.97 -21.61
N GLU A 130 -20.89 20.06 -22.59
CA GLU A 130 -21.18 21.32 -23.29
C GLU A 130 -22.04 22.29 -22.46
N ASP A 131 -22.97 21.76 -21.66
CA ASP A 131 -23.91 22.51 -20.84
C ASP A 131 -23.51 22.56 -19.35
N ASN A 132 -23.71 23.72 -18.71
CA ASN A 132 -23.62 23.90 -17.26
C ASN A 132 -22.35 23.29 -16.61
N LYS A 133 -21.17 23.60 -17.15
CA LYS A 133 -19.88 23.01 -16.77
C LYS A 133 -19.61 22.98 -15.25
N TRP A 134 -20.04 24.01 -14.52
CA TRP A 134 -19.88 24.10 -13.07
C TRP A 134 -20.74 23.10 -12.28
N TRP A 135 -21.87 22.65 -12.84
CA TRP A 135 -22.71 21.61 -12.25
C TRP A 135 -21.96 20.29 -12.07
N GLY A 136 -20.99 20.00 -12.94
CA GLY A 136 -20.15 18.81 -12.84
C GLY A 136 -19.41 18.70 -11.51
N PHE A 137 -18.97 19.81 -10.91
CA PHE A 137 -18.32 19.80 -9.59
C PHE A 137 -19.30 19.47 -8.47
N LEU A 138 -20.50 20.07 -8.48
CA LEU A 138 -21.53 19.79 -7.48
C LEU A 138 -22.00 18.34 -7.58
N LEU A 139 -22.24 17.85 -8.79
CA LEU A 139 -22.59 16.45 -9.03
C LEU A 139 -21.49 15.52 -8.54
N SER A 140 -20.23 15.81 -8.87
CA SER A 140 -19.07 15.03 -8.40
C SER A 140 -18.98 15.00 -6.87
N ALA A 141 -19.21 16.14 -6.20
CA ALA A 141 -19.23 16.22 -4.74
C ALA A 141 -20.29 15.30 -4.13
N VAL A 142 -21.49 15.24 -4.72
CA VAL A 142 -22.58 14.36 -4.25
C VAL A 142 -22.24 12.88 -4.49
N LEU A 143 -21.77 12.53 -5.69
CA LEU A 143 -21.45 11.14 -6.04
C LEU A 143 -20.28 10.61 -5.21
N VAL A 144 -19.18 11.35 -5.16
CA VAL A 144 -18.02 10.99 -4.34
C VAL A 144 -18.38 11.01 -2.85
N GLY A 145 -19.17 11.98 -2.41
CA GLY A 145 -19.54 12.14 -1.01
C GLY A 145 -20.39 10.97 -0.51
N THR A 146 -21.19 10.38 -1.38
CA THR A 146 -22.02 9.22 -1.05
C THR A 146 -21.29 7.88 -1.20
N ALA A 147 -20.32 7.76 -2.11
CA ALA A 147 -19.66 6.47 -2.37
C ALA A 147 -18.28 6.29 -1.72
N PHE A 148 -17.52 7.36 -1.51
CA PHE A 148 -16.16 7.29 -0.96
C PHE A 148 -16.15 7.49 0.57
N LEU A 149 -16.77 8.56 1.07
CA LEU A 149 -16.72 8.86 2.50
C LEU A 149 -17.34 7.76 3.38
N PRO A 150 -18.55 7.25 3.08
CA PRO A 150 -19.15 6.20 3.89
C PRO A 150 -18.40 4.87 3.77
N HIS A 151 -17.77 4.62 2.63
CA HIS A 151 -16.96 3.42 2.37
C HIS A 151 -15.73 3.37 3.28
N GLU A 152 -14.90 4.41 3.24
CA GLU A 152 -13.70 4.49 4.09
C GLU A 152 -14.07 4.53 5.57
N LEU A 153 -15.12 5.27 5.93
CA LEU A 153 -15.59 5.32 7.32
C LEU A 153 -16.09 3.95 7.80
N ALA A 154 -16.74 3.16 6.94
CA ALA A 154 -17.19 1.82 7.29
C ALA A 154 -16.01 0.88 7.60
N HIS A 155 -14.94 0.90 6.78
CA HIS A 155 -13.71 0.16 7.09
C HIS A 155 -13.16 0.55 8.45
N LYS A 156 -13.07 1.86 8.72
CA LYS A 156 -12.54 2.38 9.98
C LYS A 156 -13.40 1.96 11.17
N ILE A 157 -14.71 2.17 11.12
CA ILE A 157 -15.64 1.83 12.21
C ILE A 157 -15.55 0.34 12.52
N VAL A 158 -15.62 -0.52 11.50
CA VAL A 158 -15.56 -1.97 11.72
C VAL A 158 -14.19 -2.39 12.26
N ALA A 159 -13.09 -1.79 11.84
CA ALA A 159 -11.77 -2.05 12.40
C ALA A 159 -11.68 -1.65 13.89
N MET A 160 -12.20 -0.47 14.25
CA MET A 160 -12.25 0.00 15.64
C MET A 160 -13.12 -0.90 16.53
N MET A 161 -14.27 -1.36 16.02
CA MET A 161 -15.13 -2.34 16.70
C MET A 161 -14.43 -3.68 16.93
N ARG A 162 -13.38 -4.00 16.17
CA ARG A 162 -12.50 -5.17 16.35
C ARG A 162 -11.28 -4.88 17.23
N GLY A 163 -11.28 -3.76 17.96
CA GLY A 163 -10.21 -3.39 18.90
C GLY A 163 -8.91 -2.99 18.20
N GLN A 164 -8.97 -2.56 16.94
CA GLN A 164 -7.82 -2.12 16.18
C GLN A 164 -7.73 -0.60 16.19
N PHE A 165 -6.52 -0.06 16.10
CA PHE A 165 -6.35 1.36 15.78
C PHE A 165 -6.58 1.54 14.28
N ALA A 166 -7.42 2.50 13.90
CA ALA A 166 -7.71 2.79 12.50
C ALA A 166 -7.72 4.30 12.25
N ARG A 167 -7.01 4.75 11.22
CA ARG A 167 -6.95 6.15 10.81
C ARG A 167 -6.89 6.24 9.30
N TYR A 168 -7.72 7.11 8.71
CA TYR A 168 -7.54 7.48 7.31
C TYR A 168 -6.27 8.31 7.12
N ILE A 169 -5.48 7.97 6.10
CA ILE A 169 -4.26 8.68 5.74
C ILE A 169 -4.11 8.75 4.22
N LEU A 170 -3.54 9.84 3.73
CA LEU A 170 -3.27 10.00 2.30
C LEU A 170 -2.05 9.19 1.91
N TRP A 171 -2.08 8.67 0.69
CA TRP A 171 -0.98 7.88 0.15
C TRP A 171 -0.35 8.61 -1.03
N VAL A 172 0.90 9.04 -0.90
CA VAL A 172 1.56 9.89 -1.91
C VAL A 172 1.50 9.28 -3.30
N ARG A 173 1.87 7.99 -3.42
CA ARG A 173 1.82 7.27 -4.70
C ARG A 173 0.39 7.14 -5.22
N GLY A 174 -0.57 6.94 -4.33
CA GLY A 174 -1.98 6.86 -4.67
C GLY A 174 -2.55 8.18 -5.18
N MET A 175 -2.20 9.30 -4.56
CA MET A 175 -2.53 10.65 -5.05
C MET A 175 -1.89 10.93 -6.42
N MET A 176 -0.61 10.58 -6.59
CA MET A 176 0.07 10.70 -7.89
C MET A 176 -0.62 9.85 -8.96
N PHE A 177 -1.02 8.63 -8.63
CA PHE A 177 -1.73 7.74 -9.53
C PHE A 177 -3.13 8.29 -9.88
N THR A 178 -3.85 8.82 -8.91
CA THR A 178 -5.15 9.48 -9.10
C THR A 178 -5.02 10.68 -10.05
N LEU A 179 -3.98 11.50 -9.88
CA LEU A 179 -3.70 12.64 -10.75
C LEU A 179 -3.23 12.20 -12.15
N LEU A 180 -2.43 11.13 -12.26
CA LEU A 180 -1.98 10.61 -13.55
C LEU A 180 -3.16 10.03 -14.34
N THR A 181 -4.01 9.24 -13.68
CA THR A 181 -5.18 8.61 -14.33
C THR A 181 -6.24 9.61 -14.76
N LEU A 182 -6.28 10.81 -14.15
CA LEU A 182 -7.04 11.95 -14.65
C LEU A 182 -6.58 12.38 -16.05
N ILE A 183 -5.27 12.55 -16.26
CA ILE A 183 -4.71 13.06 -17.53
C ILE A 183 -5.02 12.09 -18.69
N ILE A 184 -4.95 10.79 -18.43
CA ILE A 184 -5.20 9.74 -19.42
C ILE A 184 -6.67 9.32 -19.53
N GLY A 185 -7.58 9.93 -18.75
CA GLY A 185 -9.02 9.68 -18.81
C GLY A 185 -9.50 8.32 -18.27
N ILE A 186 -8.67 7.61 -17.51
CA ILE A 186 -9.01 6.29 -16.92
C ILE A 186 -9.72 6.44 -15.57
N GLY A 187 -9.41 7.50 -14.80
CA GLY A 187 -10.12 7.84 -13.57
C GLY A 187 -10.01 6.83 -12.42
N LEU A 188 -8.84 6.21 -12.21
CA LEU A 188 -8.63 5.28 -11.11
C LEU A 188 -8.24 6.03 -9.83
N ILE A 189 -8.99 5.80 -8.75
CA ILE A 189 -9.00 6.69 -7.59
C ILE A 189 -8.53 5.97 -6.34
N VAL A 190 -7.37 6.37 -5.83
CA VAL A 190 -6.80 5.85 -4.58
C VAL A 190 -6.02 6.97 -3.87
N PRO A 191 -6.64 8.08 -3.46
CA PRO A 191 -5.89 9.19 -2.84
C PRO A 191 -5.34 8.84 -1.45
N GLY A 192 -5.95 7.86 -0.78
CA GLY A 192 -5.60 7.40 0.55
C GLY A 192 -6.26 6.07 0.86
N PHE A 193 -6.13 5.65 2.11
CA PHE A 193 -6.74 4.43 2.63
C PHE A 193 -6.84 4.51 4.16
N VAL A 194 -7.66 3.65 4.77
CA VAL A 194 -7.67 3.46 6.22
C VAL A 194 -6.50 2.58 6.65
N ALA A 195 -5.51 3.18 7.31
CA ALA A 195 -4.43 2.47 7.95
C ALA A 195 -4.94 1.77 9.22
N ILE A 196 -4.85 0.44 9.25
CA ILE A 196 -5.30 -0.40 10.37
C ILE A 196 -4.07 -1.01 11.04
N VAL A 197 -3.91 -0.75 12.33
CA VAL A 197 -2.79 -1.20 13.13
C VAL A 197 -3.30 -2.01 14.31
N PRO A 198 -2.84 -3.27 14.48
CA PRO A 198 -3.19 -4.08 15.62
C PRO A 198 -2.75 -3.47 16.94
N MET A 199 -3.67 -3.48 17.92
CA MET A 199 -3.40 -3.05 19.29
C MET A 199 -3.11 -4.24 20.19
N SER A 200 -4.16 -4.88 20.72
CA SER A 200 -4.07 -5.96 21.70
C SER A 200 -4.08 -7.35 21.06
N LYS A 201 -4.79 -7.51 19.94
CA LYS A 201 -4.94 -8.78 19.22
C LYS A 201 -4.66 -8.55 17.73
N GLN A 202 -3.91 -9.47 17.13
CA GLN A 202 -3.79 -9.59 15.67
C GLN A 202 -5.14 -9.95 15.06
N MET A 203 -5.48 -9.34 13.92
CA MET A 203 -6.69 -9.68 13.20
C MET A 203 -6.61 -11.08 12.62
N ASP A 204 -7.63 -11.89 12.88
CA ASP A 204 -7.77 -13.17 12.20
C ASP A 204 -8.38 -13.00 10.79
N LYS A 205 -8.49 -14.10 10.04
CA LYS A 205 -9.06 -14.08 8.68
C LYS A 205 -10.48 -13.51 8.65
N ARG A 206 -11.27 -13.72 9.71
CA ARG A 206 -12.65 -13.23 9.79
C ARG A 206 -12.67 -11.74 10.07
N ASP A 207 -11.84 -11.26 10.99
CA ASP A 207 -11.70 -9.83 11.28
C ASP A 207 -11.30 -9.06 10.01
N ILE A 208 -10.28 -9.54 9.27
CA ILE A 208 -9.86 -8.95 7.99
C ILE A 208 -11.00 -8.96 6.97
N GLY A 209 -11.68 -10.09 6.82
CA GLY A 209 -12.77 -10.23 5.84
C GLY A 209 -13.97 -9.33 6.15
N LEU A 210 -14.32 -9.16 7.43
CA LEU A 210 -15.41 -8.28 7.86
C LEU A 210 -15.06 -6.80 7.67
N VAL A 211 -13.83 -6.40 7.99
CA VAL A 211 -13.37 -5.04 7.74
C VAL A 211 -13.42 -4.74 6.25
N SER A 212 -12.90 -5.63 5.40
CA SER A 212 -12.95 -5.44 3.94
C SER A 212 -14.36 -5.50 3.36
N LEU A 213 -15.27 -6.28 3.94
CA LEU A 213 -16.68 -6.29 3.52
C LEU A 213 -17.37 -4.94 3.79
N ALA A 214 -16.98 -4.23 4.85
CA ALA A 214 -17.69 -3.05 5.35
C ALA A 214 -17.87 -1.94 4.31
N GLY A 215 -16.80 -1.57 3.59
CA GLY A 215 -16.85 -0.53 2.57
C GLY A 215 -17.79 -0.87 1.40
N PRO A 216 -17.54 -1.96 0.65
CA PRO A 216 -18.39 -2.36 -0.47
C PRO A 216 -19.85 -2.68 -0.05
N ALA A 217 -20.07 -3.20 1.16
CA ALA A 217 -21.42 -3.43 1.68
C ALA A 217 -22.17 -2.12 1.96
N THR A 218 -21.50 -1.12 2.54
CA THR A 218 -22.09 0.22 2.73
C THR A 218 -22.49 0.84 1.40
N ASN A 219 -21.63 0.76 0.39
CA ASN A 219 -21.96 1.26 -0.95
C ASN A 219 -23.13 0.50 -1.58
N ALA A 220 -23.21 -0.82 -1.40
CA ALA A 220 -24.35 -1.61 -1.85
C ALA A 220 -25.66 -1.16 -1.19
N VAL A 221 -25.64 -0.86 0.12
CA VAL A 221 -26.81 -0.35 0.85
C VAL A 221 -27.23 1.02 0.31
N ILE A 222 -26.29 1.96 0.15
CA ILE A 222 -26.57 3.28 -0.41
C ILE A 222 -27.12 3.14 -1.83
N GLY A 223 -26.49 2.31 -2.66
CA GLY A 223 -26.93 2.04 -4.03
C GLY A 223 -28.34 1.43 -4.09
N LEU A 224 -28.67 0.51 -3.18
CA LEU A 224 -29.99 -0.10 -3.09
C LEU A 224 -31.07 0.91 -2.69
N VAL A 225 -30.78 1.77 -1.70
CA VAL A 225 -31.72 2.84 -1.33
C VAL A 225 -31.89 3.82 -2.49
N SER A 226 -30.79 4.22 -3.13
CA SER A 226 -30.83 5.17 -4.25
C SER A 226 -31.54 4.61 -5.48
N ILE A 227 -31.38 3.33 -5.83
CA ILE A 227 -32.10 2.76 -6.99
C ILE A 227 -33.62 2.67 -6.74
N ILE A 228 -34.05 2.44 -5.49
CA ILE A 228 -35.48 2.48 -5.13
C ILE A 228 -36.04 3.88 -5.39
N PHE A 229 -35.40 4.93 -4.86
CA PHE A 229 -35.80 6.32 -5.14
C PHE A 229 -35.67 6.69 -6.62
N GLY A 230 -34.66 6.14 -7.30
CA GLY A 230 -34.44 6.29 -8.73
C GLY A 230 -35.60 5.77 -9.55
N PHE A 231 -36.12 4.57 -9.26
CA PHE A 231 -37.31 4.05 -9.91
C PHE A 231 -38.57 4.86 -9.57
N LEU A 232 -38.78 5.19 -8.30
CA LEU A 232 -39.94 5.99 -7.88
C LEU A 232 -39.99 7.35 -8.58
N THR A 233 -38.85 7.99 -8.78
CA THR A 233 -38.76 9.28 -9.47
C THR A 233 -38.77 9.15 -10.99
N HIS A 234 -38.12 8.13 -11.55
CA HIS A 234 -38.09 7.90 -13.00
C HIS A 234 -39.48 7.58 -13.58
N TYR A 235 -40.29 6.78 -12.86
CA TYR A 235 -41.66 6.45 -13.26
C TYR A 235 -42.70 7.45 -12.76
N GLY A 236 -42.29 8.61 -12.23
CA GLY A 236 -43.19 9.70 -11.85
C GLY A 236 -44.05 9.44 -10.61
N VAL A 237 -43.73 8.43 -9.79
CA VAL A 237 -44.40 8.18 -8.51
C VAL A 237 -44.08 9.29 -7.50
N ILE A 238 -42.83 9.77 -7.51
CA ILE A 238 -42.38 10.91 -6.73
C ILE A 238 -41.87 11.98 -7.71
N PRO A 239 -42.33 13.25 -7.62
CA PRO A 239 -41.83 14.29 -8.49
C PRO A 239 -40.36 14.61 -8.19
N LEU A 240 -39.55 14.69 -9.24
CA LEU A 240 -38.17 15.17 -9.21
C LEU A 240 -38.04 16.24 -10.29
N ALA A 241 -37.55 17.43 -9.91
CA ALA A 241 -37.51 18.60 -10.80
C ALA A 241 -36.11 19.24 -10.84
N GLY A 242 -35.92 20.10 -11.85
CA GLY A 242 -34.68 20.87 -12.02
C GLY A 242 -33.48 20.00 -12.40
N LEU A 243 -32.28 20.45 -12.02
CA LEU A 243 -31.00 19.82 -12.36
C LEU A 243 -30.83 18.40 -11.79
N ALA A 244 -31.65 18.02 -10.80
CA ALA A 244 -31.65 16.68 -10.23
C ALA A 244 -32.45 15.65 -11.05
N ALA A 245 -33.31 16.11 -11.98
CA ALA A 245 -34.19 15.24 -12.76
C ALA A 245 -33.53 14.71 -14.03
N SER A 246 -32.59 15.46 -14.62
CA SER A 246 -31.93 15.11 -15.88
C SER A 246 -30.41 15.40 -15.82
N PRO A 247 -29.55 14.38 -15.63
CA PRO A 247 -29.91 12.98 -15.36
C PRO A 247 -30.46 12.80 -13.94
N ASN A 248 -31.29 11.77 -13.73
CA ASN A 248 -31.88 11.48 -12.42
C ASN A 248 -30.79 11.22 -11.38
N ILE A 249 -30.70 12.09 -10.36
CA ILE A 249 -29.64 12.06 -9.35
C ILE A 249 -29.61 10.75 -8.55
N PHE A 250 -30.76 10.15 -8.26
CA PHE A 250 -30.82 8.90 -7.51
C PHE A 250 -30.28 7.72 -8.34
N ILE A 251 -30.56 7.72 -9.65
CA ILE A 251 -29.96 6.75 -10.58
C ILE A 251 -28.44 6.97 -10.63
N LEU A 252 -27.95 8.21 -10.71
CA LEU A 252 -26.50 8.50 -10.71
C LEU A 252 -25.82 8.04 -9.41
N ILE A 253 -26.42 8.29 -8.24
CA ILE A 253 -25.88 7.84 -6.95
C ILE A 253 -25.83 6.32 -6.90
N ALA A 254 -26.88 5.64 -7.37
CA ALA A 254 -26.93 4.19 -7.44
C ALA A 254 -25.87 3.61 -8.38
N GLN A 255 -25.72 4.19 -9.58
CA GLN A 255 -24.67 3.82 -10.54
C GLN A 255 -23.29 3.92 -9.91
N PHE A 256 -22.97 5.09 -9.35
CA PHE A 256 -21.65 5.38 -8.84
C PHE A 256 -21.31 4.50 -7.63
N ASN A 257 -22.23 4.34 -6.68
CA ASN A 257 -22.02 3.46 -5.52
C ASN A 257 -21.81 2.00 -5.94
N ALA A 258 -22.64 1.48 -6.85
CA ALA A 258 -22.50 0.11 -7.35
C ALA A 258 -21.16 -0.09 -8.09
N LEU A 259 -20.73 0.87 -8.91
CA LEU A 259 -19.43 0.82 -9.58
C LEU A 259 -18.26 0.82 -8.61
N ILE A 260 -18.25 1.73 -7.62
CA ILE A 260 -17.19 1.78 -6.60
C ILE A 260 -17.18 0.49 -5.78
N ALA A 261 -18.34 -0.07 -5.45
CA ALA A 261 -18.43 -1.36 -4.77
C ALA A 261 -17.88 -2.51 -5.64
N LEU A 262 -18.27 -2.59 -6.92
CA LEU A 262 -17.79 -3.62 -7.85
C LEU A 262 -16.28 -3.51 -8.10
N PHE A 263 -15.76 -2.30 -8.25
CA PHE A 263 -14.33 -2.05 -8.40
C PHE A 263 -13.57 -2.57 -7.19
N ASN A 264 -14.01 -2.24 -5.97
CA ASN A 264 -13.39 -2.75 -4.75
C ASN A 264 -13.61 -4.26 -4.54
N CYS A 265 -14.61 -4.86 -5.18
CA CYS A 265 -14.81 -6.31 -5.19
C CYS A 265 -13.90 -7.05 -6.18
N LEU A 266 -13.13 -6.37 -7.04
CA LEU A 266 -12.20 -7.07 -7.92
C LEU A 266 -11.18 -7.88 -7.09
N PRO A 267 -10.96 -9.18 -7.38
CA PRO A 267 -10.14 -10.05 -6.55
C PRO A 267 -8.65 -9.91 -6.91
N VAL A 268 -8.16 -8.67 -6.99
CA VAL A 268 -6.80 -8.33 -7.41
C VAL A 268 -6.14 -7.37 -6.42
N TRP A 269 -4.81 -7.44 -6.36
CA TRP A 269 -3.99 -6.52 -5.58
C TRP A 269 -4.42 -6.41 -4.10
N GLN A 270 -4.54 -5.18 -3.58
CA GLN A 270 -4.90 -4.89 -2.19
C GLN A 270 -6.37 -4.51 -1.99
N LEU A 271 -7.18 -4.64 -3.04
CA LEU A 271 -8.62 -4.35 -3.01
C LEU A 271 -9.35 -5.30 -2.05
N ASP A 272 -10.52 -4.88 -1.59
CA ASP A 272 -11.27 -5.59 -0.57
C ASP A 272 -11.78 -6.95 -1.02
N GLY A 273 -12.19 -7.08 -2.27
CA GLY A 273 -12.68 -8.31 -2.87
C GLY A 273 -11.70 -9.47 -2.72
N ALA A 274 -10.39 -9.19 -2.84
CA ALA A 274 -9.36 -10.20 -2.66
C ALA A 274 -9.33 -10.76 -1.23
N LYS A 275 -9.57 -9.92 -0.22
CA LYS A 275 -9.61 -10.30 1.20
C LYS A 275 -10.92 -11.00 1.55
N ILE A 276 -12.05 -10.49 1.05
CA ILE A 276 -13.38 -11.10 1.25
C ILE A 276 -13.43 -12.49 0.63
N LEU A 277 -12.93 -12.65 -0.61
CA LEU A 277 -12.91 -13.94 -1.31
C LEU A 277 -12.07 -15.00 -0.56
N LYS A 278 -10.94 -14.58 0.01
CA LYS A 278 -10.09 -15.45 0.84
C LYS A 278 -10.75 -15.85 2.16
N TRP A 279 -11.60 -14.99 2.71
CA TRP A 279 -12.33 -15.25 3.95
C TRP A 279 -13.58 -16.12 3.72
N ASN A 280 -14.47 -15.70 2.82
CA ASN A 280 -15.72 -16.39 2.52
C ASN A 280 -16.18 -16.15 1.08
N LYS A 281 -16.09 -17.19 0.25
CA LYS A 281 -16.48 -17.15 -1.18
C LYS A 281 -17.96 -16.86 -1.40
N ILE A 282 -18.84 -17.36 -0.52
CA ILE A 282 -20.29 -17.17 -0.66
C ILE A 282 -20.62 -15.69 -0.46
N ILE A 283 -20.12 -15.09 0.62
CA ILE A 283 -20.32 -13.66 0.91
C ILE A 283 -19.79 -12.81 -0.24
N TYR A 284 -18.61 -13.14 -0.77
CA TYR A 284 -18.04 -12.46 -1.93
C TYR A 284 -18.98 -12.49 -3.14
N PHE A 285 -19.44 -13.68 -3.57
CA PHE A 285 -20.29 -13.79 -4.76
C PHE A 285 -21.68 -13.16 -4.56
N VAL A 286 -22.25 -13.24 -3.36
CA VAL A 286 -23.50 -12.55 -3.03
C VAL A 286 -23.34 -11.03 -3.13
N LEU A 287 -22.25 -10.48 -2.57
CA LEU A 287 -21.98 -9.05 -2.62
C LEU A 287 -21.79 -8.54 -4.06
N VAL A 288 -21.05 -9.30 -4.89
CA VAL A 288 -20.91 -8.99 -6.32
C VAL A 288 -22.27 -9.05 -7.02
N ALA A 289 -23.05 -10.10 -6.79
CA ALA A 289 -24.37 -10.26 -7.41
C ALA A 289 -25.33 -9.11 -7.07
N ILE A 290 -25.36 -8.68 -5.80
CA ILE A 290 -26.15 -7.52 -5.36
C ILE A 290 -25.75 -6.27 -6.13
N ASN A 291 -24.44 -5.96 -6.19
CA ASN A 291 -23.99 -4.74 -6.85
C ASN A 291 -24.18 -4.80 -8.38
N VAL A 292 -24.07 -5.98 -9.01
CA VAL A 292 -24.43 -6.16 -10.43
C VAL A 292 -25.92 -5.93 -10.65
N ALA A 293 -26.77 -6.45 -9.76
CA ALA A 293 -28.22 -6.25 -9.84
C ALA A 293 -28.65 -4.79 -9.66
N ILE A 294 -27.86 -3.98 -8.92
CA ILE A 294 -28.04 -2.52 -8.84
C ILE A 294 -27.49 -1.84 -10.10
N ALA A 295 -26.29 -2.22 -10.55
CA ALA A 295 -25.62 -1.58 -11.68
C ALA A 295 -26.40 -1.74 -12.99
N ILE A 296 -26.82 -2.95 -13.36
CA ILE A 296 -27.43 -3.22 -14.67
C ILE A 296 -28.65 -2.32 -14.95
N PRO A 297 -29.69 -2.26 -14.11
CA PRO A 297 -30.86 -1.43 -14.40
C PRO A 297 -30.50 0.06 -14.46
N THR A 298 -29.58 0.50 -13.61
CA THR A 298 -29.19 1.91 -13.60
C THR A 298 -28.46 2.32 -14.88
N PHE A 299 -27.61 1.47 -15.45
CA PHE A 299 -27.01 1.67 -16.78
C PHE A 299 -27.99 1.60 -17.94
N ILE A 300 -29.05 0.80 -17.82
CA ILE A 300 -30.15 0.79 -18.81
C ILE A 300 -30.89 2.14 -18.78
N LEU A 301 -31.16 2.69 -17.59
CA LEU A 301 -31.87 3.96 -17.42
C LEU A 301 -31.01 5.19 -17.73
N ASN A 302 -29.70 5.08 -17.55
CA ASN A 302 -28.75 6.15 -17.87
C ASN A 302 -27.49 5.58 -18.57
N PRO A 303 -27.59 5.24 -19.86
CA PRO A 303 -26.47 4.67 -20.62
C PRO A 303 -25.36 5.69 -20.88
N GLY A 304 -25.68 6.99 -20.84
CA GLY A 304 -24.74 8.09 -21.05
C GLY A 304 -23.70 8.27 -19.93
N PHE A 305 -23.79 7.51 -18.83
CA PHE A 305 -22.89 7.66 -17.69
C PHE A 305 -21.40 7.48 -18.04
N LEU A 306 -21.08 6.58 -18.98
CA LEU A 306 -19.71 6.34 -19.46
C LEU A 306 -19.43 7.02 -20.81
N ASN A 307 -20.42 7.68 -21.41
CA ASN A 307 -20.22 8.37 -22.66
C ASN A 307 -19.57 9.72 -22.36
N VAL A 308 -18.29 9.81 -22.71
CA VAL A 308 -17.46 11.02 -22.63
C VAL A 308 -17.59 11.86 -23.92
N THR A 309 -18.54 11.51 -24.79
CA THR A 309 -18.78 12.13 -26.10
C THR A 309 -19.79 13.26 -26.02
#